data_AF-V9CXS4-F1
#
_entry.id   AF-V9CXS4-F1
#
_cell.length_a   1.000
_cell.length_b   1.000
_cell.length_c   1.000
_cell.angle_alpha   90.00
_cell.angle_beta   90.00
_cell.angle_gamma   90.00
#
_symmetry.space_group_name_H-M   'P 1'
#
loop_
_entity.id
_entity.type
_entity.pdbx_description
1 polymer ?
#
loop_
_entity_poly.entity_id
_entity_poly.type
_entity_poly.pdbx_seq_one_letter_code
_entity_poly.pdbx_strand_id
1 'polypeptide(L)'
;MKEELSEEGRALSWCSSYMPVLAKFSAPDTARELNMLAVQMRTKSMKILKQHIENMSLDAPPDISMISQIVSLFRAACKEGDNTAAKIHAGIIQRLVDRIELPDLHVRTLFMTCMNNDVELAIAQMRNTFFDYEDWVHGQIRRFWAETLQKNTPSLPPEYQALHESIALPATRQAAIRLRQYLVYRSTKVNLNDPADLDRTDAVYTIFTTYSQYDSGVLINVYINLIAGRVADVEESSRLVEAALALTTLHVLRRGIFEATVYGCDHRSSHHIITINHLEGTMRQVLDTASVDVLKHYREALLWVCFYGARFEWRINLKTRGLTRPRTWFSKTFAEQADILGLTEWPHVQKILQQFVFYEFLEPHLPLWFDETLCRHVQWDKEPPKYQAERVV
;
A
#
# COMPACT_ATOMS: atom_id res chain seq x y z
N MET A 1 -22.18 -7.01 -13.03
CA MET A 1 -22.97 -7.99 -12.24
C MET A 1 -23.74 -8.97 -13.12
N LYS A 2 -24.49 -8.50 -14.14
CA LYS A 2 -25.21 -9.39 -15.07
C LYS A 2 -24.31 -10.39 -15.80
N GLU A 3 -23.09 -9.98 -16.16
CA GLU A 3 -22.09 -10.84 -16.83
C GLU A 3 -21.48 -11.89 -15.89
N GLU A 4 -21.25 -11.56 -14.61
CA GLU A 4 -20.64 -12.47 -13.63
C GLU A 4 -21.52 -13.68 -13.27
N LEU A 5 -22.83 -13.55 -13.49
CA LEU A 5 -23.83 -14.57 -13.16
C LEU A 5 -24.35 -15.30 -14.40
N SER A 6 -23.75 -15.07 -15.57
CA SER A 6 -24.20 -15.64 -16.84
C SER A 6 -23.87 -17.12 -17.00
N GLU A 7 -22.77 -17.57 -16.39
CA GLU A 7 -22.30 -18.96 -16.45
C GLU A 7 -22.06 -19.52 -15.05
N GLU A 8 -22.39 -20.79 -14.86
CA GLU A 8 -22.34 -21.43 -13.54
C GLU A 8 -20.94 -21.40 -12.92
N GLY A 9 -19.90 -21.76 -13.69
CA GLY A 9 -18.52 -21.81 -13.19
C GLY A 9 -18.04 -20.44 -12.70
N ARG A 10 -18.32 -19.40 -13.48
CA ARG A 10 -18.02 -18.00 -13.18
C ARG A 10 -18.80 -17.52 -11.96
N ALA A 11 -20.12 -17.73 -11.91
CA ALA A 11 -20.97 -17.32 -10.80
C ALA A 11 -20.51 -17.93 -9.46
N LEU A 12 -20.19 -19.23 -9.47
CA LEU A 12 -19.69 -19.92 -8.28
C LEU A 12 -18.34 -19.35 -7.80
N SER A 13 -17.39 -19.12 -8.72
CA SER A 13 -16.10 -18.52 -8.37
C SER A 13 -16.28 -17.11 -7.80
N TRP A 14 -17.14 -16.29 -8.43
CA TRP A 14 -17.40 -14.93 -8.04
C TRP A 14 -17.99 -14.89 -6.63
N CYS A 15 -19.10 -15.59 -6.39
CA CYS A 15 -19.74 -15.68 -5.07
C CYS A 15 -18.76 -16.16 -3.99
N SER A 16 -18.02 -17.23 -4.28
CA SER A 16 -17.05 -17.78 -3.32
C SER A 16 -15.93 -16.80 -2.96
N SER A 17 -15.58 -15.87 -3.85
CA SER A 17 -14.52 -14.87 -3.61
C SER A 17 -14.91 -13.77 -2.61
N TYR A 18 -16.21 -13.62 -2.31
CA TYR A 18 -16.72 -12.67 -1.30
C TYR A 18 -17.02 -13.35 0.04
N MET A 19 -17.27 -14.66 0.05
CA MET A 19 -17.64 -15.39 1.26
C MET A 19 -16.62 -15.30 2.40
N PRO A 20 -15.29 -15.40 2.17
CA PRO A 20 -14.30 -15.23 3.24
C PRO A 20 -14.37 -13.84 3.89
N VAL A 21 -14.67 -12.81 3.11
CA VAL A 21 -14.83 -11.45 3.61
C VAL A 21 -16.09 -11.35 4.47
N LEU A 22 -17.21 -11.91 4.02
CA LEU A 22 -18.46 -11.94 4.79
C LEU A 22 -18.29 -12.73 6.09
N ALA A 23 -17.60 -13.87 6.03
CA ALA A 23 -17.33 -14.72 7.20
C ALA A 23 -16.56 -13.96 8.28
N LYS A 24 -15.59 -13.11 7.91
CA LYS A 24 -14.81 -12.28 8.85
C LYS A 24 -15.67 -11.35 9.72
N PHE A 25 -16.83 -10.92 9.21
CA PHE A 25 -17.73 -9.99 9.89
C PHE A 25 -19.01 -10.65 10.40
N SER A 26 -19.09 -11.98 10.33
CA SER A 26 -20.27 -12.76 10.73
C SER A 26 -20.09 -13.41 12.10
N ALA A 27 -21.20 -13.81 12.73
CA ALA A 27 -21.16 -14.64 13.94
C ALA A 27 -20.44 -15.98 13.66
N PRO A 28 -19.82 -16.64 14.66
CA PRO A 28 -19.00 -17.83 14.45
C PRO A 28 -19.68 -18.96 13.67
N ASP A 29 -20.96 -19.24 13.94
CA ASP A 29 -21.71 -20.27 13.22
C ASP A 29 -21.95 -19.91 11.75
N THR A 30 -22.39 -18.69 11.48
CA THR A 30 -22.57 -18.16 10.12
C THR A 30 -21.24 -18.13 9.37
N ALA A 31 -20.16 -17.72 10.04
CA ALA A 31 -18.82 -17.71 9.45
C ALA A 31 -18.37 -19.12 9.02
N ARG A 32 -18.64 -20.14 9.85
CA ARG A 32 -18.35 -21.54 9.52
C ARG A 32 -19.15 -22.01 8.31
N GLU A 33 -20.45 -21.73 8.25
CA GLU A 33 -21.30 -22.07 7.11
C GLU A 33 -20.84 -21.38 5.81
N LEU A 34 -20.54 -20.08 5.87
CA LEU A 34 -20.04 -19.33 4.73
C LEU A 34 -18.72 -19.90 4.19
N ASN A 35 -17.80 -20.28 5.07
CA ASN A 35 -16.54 -20.90 4.68
C ASN A 35 -16.77 -22.29 4.02
N MET A 36 -17.68 -23.10 4.56
CA MET A 36 -18.03 -24.39 3.94
C MET A 36 -18.64 -24.20 2.56
N LEU A 37 -19.59 -23.27 2.40
CA LEU A 37 -20.18 -22.93 1.11
C LEU A 37 -19.13 -22.44 0.12
N ALA A 38 -18.19 -21.59 0.56
CA ALA A 38 -17.11 -21.10 -0.29
C ALA A 38 -16.26 -22.25 -0.86
N VAL A 39 -15.90 -23.23 -0.03
CA VAL A 39 -15.14 -24.41 -0.46
C VAL A 39 -15.93 -25.24 -1.47
N GLN A 40 -17.22 -25.48 -1.22
CA GLN A 40 -18.09 -26.24 -2.12
C GLN A 40 -18.22 -25.55 -3.48
N MET A 41 -18.49 -24.25 -3.48
CA MET A 41 -18.63 -23.44 -4.70
C MET A 41 -17.32 -23.42 -5.51
N ARG A 42 -16.17 -23.20 -4.86
CA ARG A 42 -14.87 -23.23 -5.55
C ARG A 42 -14.56 -24.60 -6.12
N THR A 43 -14.82 -25.66 -5.37
CA THR A 43 -14.56 -27.03 -5.84
C THR A 43 -15.37 -27.32 -7.10
N LYS A 44 -16.65 -26.94 -7.12
CA LYS A 44 -17.51 -27.11 -8.30
C LYS A 44 -17.06 -26.21 -9.45
N SER A 45 -16.74 -24.95 -9.17
CA SER A 45 -16.21 -24.00 -10.15
C SER A 45 -14.91 -24.52 -10.81
N MET A 46 -13.95 -25.00 -10.03
CA MET A 46 -12.69 -25.56 -10.56
C MET A 46 -12.91 -26.79 -11.43
N LYS A 47 -13.89 -27.65 -11.13
CA LYS A 47 -14.25 -28.79 -11.99
C LYS A 47 -14.77 -28.32 -13.35
N ILE A 48 -15.65 -27.31 -13.36
CA ILE A 48 -16.17 -26.70 -14.59
C ILE A 48 -15.02 -26.05 -15.38
N LEU A 49 -14.15 -25.29 -14.71
CA LEU A 49 -13.00 -24.64 -15.34
C LEU A 49 -12.06 -25.66 -16.00
N LYS A 50 -11.77 -26.78 -15.30
CA LYS A 50 -10.93 -27.85 -15.83
C LYS A 50 -11.52 -28.43 -17.12
N GLN A 51 -12.81 -28.75 -17.12
CA GLN A 51 -13.50 -29.25 -18.31
C GLN A 51 -13.48 -28.21 -19.45
N HIS A 52 -13.63 -26.93 -19.13
CA HIS A 52 -13.57 -25.87 -20.14
C HIS A 52 -12.16 -25.78 -20.77
N ILE A 53 -11.11 -25.81 -19.95
CA ILE A 53 -9.71 -25.77 -20.41
C ILE A 53 -9.37 -27.01 -21.26
N GLU A 54 -9.81 -28.20 -20.86
CA GLU A 54 -9.55 -29.46 -21.58
C GLU A 54 -10.15 -29.46 -23.00
N ASN A 55 -11.20 -28.68 -23.23
CA ASN A 55 -11.88 -28.56 -24.52
C ASN A 55 -11.45 -27.32 -25.32
N MET A 56 -10.56 -26.48 -24.79
CA MET A 56 -10.15 -25.23 -25.42
C MET A 56 -9.05 -25.46 -26.46
N SER A 57 -9.18 -24.85 -27.63
CA SER A 57 -8.08 -24.78 -28.60
C SER A 57 -6.97 -23.84 -28.09
N LEU A 58 -5.71 -24.27 -28.22
CA LEU A 58 -4.55 -23.44 -27.87
C LEU A 58 -4.37 -22.25 -28.84
N ASP A 59 -4.93 -22.33 -30.04
CA ASP A 59 -4.80 -21.31 -31.08
C ASP A 59 -5.87 -20.21 -30.96
N ALA A 60 -6.92 -20.43 -30.17
CA ALA A 60 -7.97 -19.44 -29.94
C ALA A 60 -7.66 -18.54 -28.74
N PRO A 61 -7.93 -17.22 -28.79
CA PRO A 61 -7.76 -16.35 -27.65
C PRO A 61 -8.63 -16.82 -26.46
N PRO A 62 -8.17 -16.64 -25.21
CA PRO A 62 -8.94 -17.04 -24.05
C PRO A 62 -10.23 -16.24 -23.94
N ASP A 63 -11.34 -16.93 -23.66
CA ASP A 63 -12.61 -16.26 -23.39
C ASP A 63 -12.58 -15.49 -22.06
N ILE A 64 -13.27 -14.35 -22.04
CA ILE A 64 -13.40 -13.47 -20.90
C ILE A 64 -14.06 -14.18 -19.71
N SER A 65 -15.01 -15.09 -19.96
CA SER A 65 -15.66 -15.85 -18.86
C SER A 65 -14.63 -16.69 -18.10
N MET A 66 -13.77 -17.40 -18.83
CA MET A 66 -12.68 -18.18 -18.26
C MET A 66 -11.70 -17.31 -17.46
N ILE A 67 -11.29 -16.16 -18.01
CA ILE A 67 -10.40 -15.23 -17.32
C ILE A 67 -11.06 -14.72 -16.03
N SER A 68 -12.31 -14.26 -16.09
CA SER A 68 -13.03 -13.78 -14.91
C SER A 68 -13.16 -14.84 -13.82
N GLN A 69 -13.42 -16.10 -14.22
CA GLN A 69 -13.48 -17.22 -13.30
C GLN A 69 -12.13 -17.44 -12.58
N ILE A 70 -11.01 -17.43 -13.32
CA ILE A 70 -9.67 -17.59 -12.74
C ILE A 70 -9.31 -16.41 -11.83
N VAL A 71 -9.65 -15.18 -12.23
CA VAL A 71 -9.43 -13.98 -11.41
C VAL A 71 -10.23 -14.03 -10.11
N SER A 72 -11.47 -14.55 -10.15
CA SER A 72 -12.29 -14.75 -8.97
C SER A 72 -11.71 -15.83 -8.04
N LEU A 73 -11.16 -16.92 -8.59
CA LEU A 73 -10.45 -17.95 -7.81
C LEU A 73 -9.15 -17.41 -7.19
N PHE A 74 -8.36 -16.64 -7.95
CA PHE A 74 -7.17 -15.93 -7.44
C PHE A 74 -7.54 -15.04 -6.26
N ARG A 75 -8.57 -14.22 -6.42
CA ARG A 75 -9.08 -13.36 -5.36
C ARG A 75 -9.48 -14.16 -4.12
N ALA A 76 -10.21 -15.26 -4.27
CA ALA A 76 -10.61 -16.10 -3.15
C ALA A 76 -9.39 -16.64 -2.39
N ALA A 77 -8.41 -17.19 -3.11
CA ALA A 77 -7.16 -17.65 -2.52
C ALA A 77 -6.43 -16.52 -1.76
N CYS A 78 -6.40 -15.30 -2.32
CA CYS A 78 -5.82 -14.16 -1.62
C CYS A 78 -6.56 -13.79 -0.33
N LYS A 79 -7.90 -13.82 -0.32
CA LYS A 79 -8.68 -13.49 0.89
C LYS A 79 -8.56 -14.53 1.99
N GLU A 80 -8.28 -15.77 1.63
CA GLU A 80 -8.05 -16.88 2.56
C GLU A 80 -6.59 -16.96 3.04
N GLY A 81 -5.69 -16.22 2.38
CA GLY A 81 -4.25 -16.29 2.66
C GLY A 81 -3.58 -17.56 2.12
N ASP A 82 -4.22 -18.27 1.18
CA ASP A 82 -3.63 -19.43 0.51
C ASP A 82 -2.63 -18.97 -0.56
N ASN A 83 -1.39 -18.81 -0.14
CA ASN A 83 -0.30 -18.34 -1.00
C ASN A 83 0.02 -19.30 -2.15
N THR A 84 -0.19 -20.60 -1.95
CA THR A 84 0.13 -21.61 -2.94
C THR A 84 -0.87 -21.54 -4.09
N ALA A 85 -2.18 -21.56 -3.77
CA ALA A 85 -3.22 -21.43 -4.77
C ALA A 85 -3.17 -20.07 -5.48
N ALA A 86 -2.95 -18.98 -4.74
CA ALA A 86 -2.86 -17.65 -5.32
C ALA A 86 -1.69 -17.53 -6.31
N LYS A 87 -0.51 -18.09 -5.99
CA LYS A 87 0.64 -18.12 -6.91
C LYS A 87 0.33 -18.90 -8.20
N ILE A 88 -0.35 -20.06 -8.08
CA ILE A 88 -0.76 -20.86 -9.25
C ILE A 88 -1.69 -20.05 -10.14
N HIS A 89 -2.74 -19.45 -9.57
CA HIS A 89 -3.69 -18.66 -10.35
C HIS A 89 -3.04 -17.42 -10.98
N ALA A 90 -2.14 -16.73 -10.28
CA ALA A 90 -1.39 -15.61 -10.84
C ALA A 90 -0.57 -16.03 -12.08
N GLY A 91 0.13 -17.16 -12.01
CA GLY A 91 0.90 -17.68 -13.15
C GLY A 91 0.04 -18.15 -14.34
N ILE A 92 -1.23 -18.52 -14.10
CA ILE A 92 -2.19 -18.78 -15.19
C ILE A 92 -2.67 -17.46 -15.78
N ILE A 93 -3.06 -16.49 -14.95
CA ILE A 93 -3.52 -15.16 -15.37
C ILE A 93 -2.49 -14.48 -16.26
N GLN A 94 -1.20 -14.49 -15.89
CA GLN A 94 -0.13 -13.89 -16.69
C GLN A 94 -0.14 -14.42 -18.13
N ARG A 95 -0.15 -15.74 -18.29
CA ARG A 95 -0.14 -16.39 -19.62
C ARG A 95 -1.40 -16.13 -20.44
N LEU A 96 -2.55 -16.01 -19.79
CA LEU A 96 -3.81 -15.76 -20.48
C LEU A 96 -3.94 -14.30 -20.91
N VAL A 97 -3.57 -13.36 -20.03
CA VAL A 97 -3.65 -11.93 -20.30
C VAL A 97 -2.72 -11.53 -21.46
N ASP A 98 -1.55 -12.14 -21.57
CA ASP A 98 -0.63 -11.87 -22.68
C ASP A 98 -1.23 -12.21 -24.06
N ARG A 99 -2.22 -13.10 -24.13
CA ARG A 99 -2.91 -13.51 -25.36
C ARG A 99 -4.10 -12.63 -25.75
N ILE A 100 -4.41 -11.59 -24.97
CA ILE A 100 -5.52 -10.66 -25.25
C ILE A 100 -5.00 -9.54 -26.15
N GLU A 101 -5.58 -9.38 -27.35
CA GLU A 101 -5.14 -8.38 -28.34
C GLU A 101 -5.72 -6.98 -28.10
N LEU A 102 -7.01 -6.87 -27.76
CA LEU A 102 -7.69 -5.60 -27.54
C LEU A 102 -8.29 -5.54 -26.12
N PRO A 103 -7.84 -4.61 -25.26
CA PRO A 103 -8.37 -4.50 -23.90
C PRO A 103 -9.71 -3.77 -23.88
N ASP A 104 -10.78 -4.53 -23.73
CA ASP A 104 -12.07 -3.97 -23.33
C ASP A 104 -12.06 -3.52 -21.85
N LEU A 105 -13.13 -2.84 -21.44
CA LEU A 105 -13.29 -2.36 -20.07
C LEU A 105 -13.32 -3.50 -19.05
N HIS A 106 -13.80 -4.68 -19.44
CA HIS A 106 -13.95 -5.83 -18.58
C HIS A 106 -12.58 -6.41 -18.20
N VAL A 107 -11.70 -6.62 -19.18
CA VAL A 107 -10.31 -7.08 -18.97
C VAL A 107 -9.54 -6.10 -18.10
N ARG A 108 -9.70 -4.79 -18.32
CA ARG A 108 -9.10 -3.74 -17.48
C ARG A 108 -9.56 -3.86 -16.02
N THR A 109 -10.85 -4.09 -15.80
CA THR A 109 -11.45 -4.27 -14.47
C THR A 109 -10.92 -5.53 -13.77
N LEU A 110 -10.80 -6.63 -14.51
CA LEU A 110 -10.21 -7.87 -14.00
C LEU A 110 -8.73 -7.67 -13.62
N PHE A 111 -7.96 -6.96 -14.45
CA PHE A 111 -6.55 -6.65 -14.17
C PHE A 111 -6.38 -5.79 -12.91
N MET A 112 -7.20 -4.74 -12.74
CA MET A 112 -7.23 -3.96 -11.50
C MET A 112 -7.60 -4.83 -10.29
N THR A 113 -8.51 -5.79 -10.45
CA THR A 113 -8.87 -6.75 -9.41
C THR A 113 -7.69 -7.64 -9.02
N CYS A 114 -6.90 -8.10 -9.99
CA CYS A 114 -5.66 -8.86 -9.75
C CYS A 114 -4.65 -8.05 -8.93
N MET A 115 -4.32 -6.83 -9.38
CA MET A 115 -3.38 -5.98 -8.65
C MET A 115 -3.83 -5.74 -7.21
N ASN A 116 -5.12 -5.46 -7.00
CA ASN A 116 -5.65 -5.15 -5.69
C ASN A 116 -5.48 -6.32 -4.72
N ASN A 117 -5.82 -7.51 -5.17
CA ASN A 117 -5.75 -8.68 -4.29
C ASN A 117 -4.31 -9.14 -4.04
N ASP A 118 -3.42 -8.99 -5.03
CA ASP A 118 -2.00 -9.30 -4.83
C ASP A 118 -1.34 -8.34 -3.83
N VAL A 119 -1.53 -7.03 -4.02
CA VAL A 119 -0.97 -5.99 -3.14
C VAL A 119 -1.53 -6.09 -1.73
N GLU A 120 -2.84 -6.24 -1.56
CA GLU A 120 -3.45 -6.33 -0.22
C GLU A 120 -2.89 -7.53 0.54
N LEU A 121 -2.70 -8.69 -0.13
CA LEU A 121 -2.09 -9.86 0.50
C LEU A 121 -0.60 -9.66 0.78
N ALA A 122 0.14 -9.07 -0.17
CA ALA A 122 1.56 -8.78 -0.04
C ALA A 122 1.84 -7.89 1.18
N ILE A 123 1.02 -6.84 1.37
CA ILE A 123 1.11 -5.95 2.54
C ILE A 123 0.68 -6.66 3.82
N ALA A 124 -0.43 -7.40 3.79
CA ALA A 124 -0.95 -8.09 4.97
C ALA A 124 0.05 -9.13 5.53
N GLN A 125 0.87 -9.73 4.67
CA GLN A 125 1.84 -10.76 5.04
C GLN A 125 3.30 -10.29 4.95
N MET A 126 3.53 -9.02 4.59
CA MET A 126 4.86 -8.45 4.34
C MET A 126 5.73 -9.38 3.47
N ARG A 127 5.26 -9.63 2.24
CA ARG A 127 5.94 -10.46 1.24
C ARG A 127 5.98 -9.76 -0.12
N ASN A 128 6.82 -10.27 -1.03
CA ASN A 128 6.76 -9.86 -2.43
C ASN A 128 5.41 -10.23 -3.07
N THR A 129 4.98 -9.43 -4.03
CA THR A 129 3.83 -9.69 -4.90
C THR A 129 4.02 -10.98 -5.71
N PHE A 130 2.93 -11.59 -6.17
CA PHE A 130 2.99 -12.72 -7.10
C PHE A 130 3.28 -12.29 -8.53
N PHE A 131 2.67 -11.18 -8.95
CA PHE A 131 2.97 -10.60 -10.26
C PHE A 131 4.30 -9.86 -10.20
N ASP A 132 5.00 -9.83 -11.33
CA ASP A 132 6.17 -8.99 -11.53
C ASP A 132 5.70 -7.55 -11.82
N TYR A 133 5.89 -6.68 -10.84
CA TYR A 133 5.45 -5.29 -10.95
C TYR A 133 6.39 -4.43 -11.80
N GLU A 134 7.67 -4.77 -11.90
CA GLU A 134 8.66 -3.90 -12.54
C GLU A 134 8.55 -3.98 -14.06
N ASP A 135 8.45 -5.20 -14.61
CA ASP A 135 8.36 -5.40 -16.05
C ASP A 135 6.95 -5.76 -16.48
N TRP A 136 6.39 -6.88 -16.00
CA TRP A 136 5.13 -7.40 -16.54
C TRP A 136 3.93 -6.49 -16.28
N VAL A 137 3.63 -6.13 -15.01
CA VAL A 137 2.47 -5.26 -14.69
C VAL A 137 2.62 -3.90 -15.35
N HIS A 138 3.81 -3.31 -15.31
CA HIS A 138 4.08 -2.03 -15.97
C HIS A 138 3.82 -2.10 -17.48
N GLY A 139 4.24 -3.18 -18.14
CA GLY A 139 3.96 -3.46 -19.54
C GLY A 139 2.45 -3.55 -19.84
N GLN A 140 1.70 -4.25 -19.00
CA GLN A 140 0.24 -4.33 -19.12
C GLN A 140 -0.43 -2.97 -18.91
N ILE A 141 0.04 -2.17 -17.96
CA ILE A 141 -0.52 -0.83 -17.73
C ILE A 141 -0.35 0.06 -18.97
N ARG A 142 0.84 0.04 -19.57
CA ARG A 142 1.10 0.77 -20.83
C ARG A 142 0.19 0.26 -21.94
N ARG A 143 0.05 -1.06 -22.10
CA ARG A 143 -0.80 -1.67 -23.13
C ARG A 143 -2.27 -1.25 -22.98
N PHE A 144 -2.78 -1.21 -21.76
CA PHE A 144 -4.21 -1.03 -21.49
C PHE A 144 -4.64 0.43 -21.31
N TRP A 145 -3.72 1.33 -20.94
CA TRP A 145 -4.07 2.71 -20.57
C TRP A 145 -3.22 3.81 -21.24
N ALA A 146 -2.30 3.50 -22.16
CA ALA A 146 -1.41 4.50 -22.77
C ALA A 146 -2.12 5.76 -23.31
N GLU A 147 -3.23 5.60 -24.03
CA GLU A 147 -3.93 6.73 -24.66
C GLU A 147 -4.61 7.66 -23.65
N THR A 148 -5.28 7.10 -22.64
CA THR A 148 -6.00 7.86 -21.60
C THR A 148 -5.04 8.72 -20.78
N LEU A 149 -3.85 8.18 -20.48
CA LEU A 149 -2.86 8.82 -19.62
C LEU A 149 -2.14 9.98 -20.32
N GLN A 150 -1.82 9.86 -21.59
CA GLN A 150 -1.07 10.88 -22.31
C GLN A 150 -1.88 12.14 -22.62
N LYS A 151 -3.20 11.99 -22.87
CA LYS A 151 -4.03 13.11 -23.34
C LYS A 151 -4.62 13.96 -22.22
N ASN A 152 -5.00 13.34 -21.11
CA ASN A 152 -5.92 13.95 -20.15
C ASN A 152 -5.34 14.14 -18.74
N THR A 153 -4.07 13.77 -18.53
CA THR A 153 -3.40 13.93 -17.22
C THR A 153 -2.93 15.37 -17.02
N PRO A 154 -3.32 16.05 -15.94
CA PRO A 154 -2.87 17.42 -15.70
C PRO A 154 -1.35 17.48 -15.52
N SER A 155 -0.68 18.38 -16.24
CA SER A 155 0.74 18.65 -16.08
C SER A 155 1.02 19.16 -14.66
N LEU A 156 2.10 18.68 -14.05
CA LEU A 156 2.49 19.15 -12.73
C LEU A 156 3.55 20.23 -12.81
N PRO A 157 3.49 21.21 -11.89
CA PRO A 157 4.59 22.14 -11.73
C PRO A 157 5.91 21.41 -11.42
N PRO A 158 7.06 21.87 -11.95
CA PRO A 158 8.37 21.21 -11.77
C PRO A 158 8.76 20.95 -10.30
N GLU A 159 8.36 21.83 -9.39
CA GLU A 159 8.61 21.70 -7.95
C GLU A 159 8.03 20.42 -7.33
N TYR A 160 6.95 19.86 -7.90
CA TYR A 160 6.39 18.60 -7.41
C TYR A 160 7.25 17.40 -7.78
N GLN A 161 8.06 17.51 -8.85
CA GLN A 161 9.01 16.49 -9.28
C GLN A 161 10.32 16.54 -8.48
N ALA A 162 10.64 17.69 -7.87
CA ALA A 162 11.80 17.89 -7.02
C ALA A 162 11.58 17.25 -5.63
N LEU A 163 11.92 15.98 -5.49
CA LEU A 163 12.06 15.30 -4.20
C LEU A 163 13.46 15.51 -3.61
N HIS A 164 13.56 15.47 -2.29
CA HIS A 164 14.83 15.42 -1.56
C HIS A 164 15.74 14.31 -2.13
N GLU A 165 17.04 14.58 -2.18
CA GLU A 165 18.03 13.69 -2.80
C GLU A 165 18.19 12.34 -2.09
N SER A 166 17.88 12.31 -0.80
CA SER A 166 17.94 11.08 0.02
C SER A 166 16.93 10.00 -0.38
N ILE A 167 15.92 10.28 -1.22
CA ILE A 167 15.15 9.22 -1.87
C ILE A 167 15.88 8.88 -3.17
N ALA A 168 16.90 8.02 -3.05
CA ALA A 168 17.80 7.71 -4.16
C ALA A 168 17.25 6.60 -5.06
N LEU A 169 16.55 5.61 -4.49
CA LEU A 169 16.03 4.49 -5.27
C LEU A 169 14.97 4.95 -6.29
N PRO A 170 15.17 4.68 -7.61
CA PRO A 170 14.26 5.16 -8.65
C PRO A 170 12.81 4.74 -8.44
N ALA A 171 12.59 3.49 -8.01
CA ALA A 171 11.25 2.95 -7.75
C ALA A 171 10.51 3.73 -6.65
N THR A 172 11.16 3.93 -5.50
CA THR A 172 10.61 4.71 -4.37
C THR A 172 10.40 6.16 -4.77
N ARG A 173 11.38 6.76 -5.47
CA ARG A 173 11.31 8.16 -5.93
C ARG A 173 10.12 8.38 -6.86
N GLN A 174 9.93 7.50 -7.85
CA GLN A 174 8.82 7.61 -8.80
C GLN A 174 7.46 7.43 -8.12
N ALA A 175 7.33 6.49 -7.19
CA ALA A 175 6.10 6.31 -6.43
C ALA A 175 5.81 7.52 -5.52
N ALA A 176 6.83 8.11 -4.90
CA ALA A 176 6.69 9.33 -4.09
C ALA A 176 6.30 10.56 -4.94
N ILE A 177 6.87 10.71 -6.14
CA ILE A 177 6.45 11.76 -7.10
C ILE A 177 4.98 11.56 -7.43
N ARG A 178 4.59 10.36 -7.89
CA ARG A 178 3.20 10.01 -8.22
C ARG A 178 2.24 10.29 -7.07
N LEU A 179 2.63 9.94 -5.84
CA LEU A 179 1.85 10.23 -4.65
C LEU A 179 1.63 11.74 -4.45
N ARG A 180 2.65 12.59 -4.62
CA ARG A 180 2.44 14.04 -4.60
C ARG A 180 1.43 14.49 -5.66
N GLN A 181 1.47 13.90 -6.86
CA GLN A 181 0.51 14.20 -7.93
C GLN A 181 -0.91 13.86 -7.49
N TYR A 182 -1.11 12.68 -6.89
CA TYR A 182 -2.42 12.27 -6.39
C TYR A 182 -2.94 13.25 -5.34
N LEU A 183 -2.09 13.69 -4.41
CA LEU A 183 -2.49 14.66 -3.38
C LEU A 183 -2.91 16.02 -4.00
N VAL A 184 -2.23 16.47 -5.05
CA VAL A 184 -2.62 17.67 -5.81
C VAL A 184 -3.96 17.49 -6.50
N TYR A 185 -4.14 16.39 -7.24
CA TYR A 185 -5.39 16.11 -7.95
C TYR A 185 -6.57 16.01 -6.99
N ARG A 186 -6.36 15.44 -5.79
CA ARG A 186 -7.38 15.40 -4.73
C ARG A 186 -7.82 16.79 -4.26
N SER A 187 -6.96 17.80 -4.35
CA SER A 187 -7.27 19.19 -3.98
C SER A 187 -7.87 20.01 -5.13
N THR A 188 -7.94 19.44 -6.35
CA THR A 188 -8.42 20.15 -7.53
C THR A 188 -9.95 20.15 -7.58
N LYS A 189 -10.56 21.32 -7.84
CA LYS A 189 -12.01 21.43 -8.06
C LYS A 189 -12.37 20.92 -9.46
N VAL A 190 -13.45 20.13 -9.55
CA VAL A 190 -13.99 19.58 -10.80
C VAL A 190 -15.34 20.23 -11.10
N ASN A 191 -15.51 20.73 -12.33
CA ASN A 191 -16.80 21.16 -12.85
C ASN A 191 -17.43 20.00 -13.65
N LEU A 192 -18.40 19.30 -13.05
CA LEU A 192 -19.09 18.17 -13.68
C LEU A 192 -19.92 18.56 -14.91
N ASN A 193 -20.11 19.85 -15.19
CA ASN A 193 -20.81 20.34 -16.38
C ASN A 193 -19.88 20.64 -17.56
N ASP A 194 -18.56 20.58 -17.36
CA ASP A 194 -17.58 20.79 -18.42
C ASP A 194 -17.07 19.42 -18.94
N PRO A 195 -17.33 19.06 -20.21
CA PRO A 195 -16.85 17.80 -20.79
C PRO A 195 -15.34 17.59 -20.66
N ALA A 196 -14.53 18.65 -20.74
CA ALA A 196 -13.08 18.53 -20.58
C ALA A 196 -12.70 18.15 -19.14
N ASP A 197 -13.47 18.63 -18.16
CA ASP A 197 -13.31 18.27 -16.75
C ASP A 197 -13.78 16.84 -16.46
N LEU A 198 -14.79 16.35 -17.18
CA LEU A 198 -15.21 14.95 -17.12
C LEU A 198 -14.12 14.02 -17.68
N ASP A 199 -13.59 14.31 -18.87
CA ASP A 199 -12.51 13.54 -19.50
C ASP A 199 -11.24 13.52 -18.62
N ARG A 200 -10.94 14.65 -17.97
CA ARG A 200 -9.88 14.77 -16.97
C ARG A 200 -10.17 13.92 -15.74
N THR A 201 -11.42 13.89 -15.26
CA THR A 201 -11.84 13.10 -14.10
C THR A 201 -11.69 11.61 -14.35
N ASP A 202 -12.06 11.12 -15.53
CA ASP A 202 -11.89 9.70 -15.89
C ASP A 202 -10.42 9.28 -15.98
N ALA A 203 -9.56 10.16 -16.51
CA ALA A 203 -8.13 9.93 -16.52
C ALA A 203 -7.53 9.93 -15.10
N VAL A 204 -7.94 10.89 -14.26
CA VAL A 204 -7.55 10.94 -12.85
C VAL A 204 -8.03 9.67 -12.12
N TYR A 205 -9.28 9.26 -12.28
CA TYR A 205 -9.80 8.03 -11.68
C TYR A 205 -8.98 6.80 -12.09
N THR A 206 -8.66 6.68 -13.38
CA THR A 206 -7.83 5.62 -13.92
C THR A 206 -6.45 5.59 -13.26
N ILE A 207 -5.80 6.75 -13.14
CA ILE A 207 -4.50 6.89 -12.49
C ILE A 207 -4.58 6.48 -11.02
N PHE A 208 -5.58 7.00 -10.31
CA PHE A 208 -5.80 6.72 -8.90
C PHE A 208 -6.13 5.28 -8.62
N THR A 209 -6.81 4.57 -9.50
CA THR A 209 -7.19 3.17 -9.26
C THR A 209 -6.11 2.18 -9.73
N THR A 210 -5.37 2.53 -10.78
CA THR A 210 -4.37 1.65 -11.41
C THR A 210 -2.97 1.91 -10.86
N TYR A 211 -2.46 3.15 -10.97
CA TYR A 211 -1.07 3.44 -10.58
C TYR A 211 -0.84 3.47 -9.09
N SER A 212 -1.83 3.86 -8.28
CA SER A 212 -1.67 3.80 -6.82
C SER A 212 -1.51 2.35 -6.31
N GLN A 213 -2.10 1.38 -7.01
CA GLN A 213 -1.91 -0.04 -6.70
C GLN A 213 -0.60 -0.57 -7.23
N TYR A 214 -0.25 -0.20 -8.46
CA TYR A 214 1.09 -0.42 -9.00
C TYR A 214 2.18 0.07 -8.04
N ASP A 215 2.09 1.32 -7.59
CA ASP A 215 3.03 1.94 -6.65
C ASP A 215 3.07 1.19 -5.33
N SER A 216 1.93 0.75 -4.82
CA SER A 216 1.87 -0.05 -3.61
C SER A 216 2.60 -1.39 -3.77
N GLY A 217 2.43 -2.07 -4.90
CA GLY A 217 3.11 -3.33 -5.25
C GLY A 217 4.62 -3.16 -5.44
N VAL A 218 5.04 -2.10 -6.13
CA VAL A 218 6.46 -1.75 -6.28
C VAL A 218 7.10 -1.46 -4.92
N LEU A 219 6.48 -0.61 -4.10
CA LEU A 219 7.03 -0.20 -2.82
C LEU A 219 7.17 -1.37 -1.83
N ILE A 220 6.19 -2.28 -1.78
CA ILE A 220 6.32 -3.47 -0.90
C ILE A 220 7.44 -4.39 -1.40
N ASN A 221 7.58 -4.58 -2.72
CA ASN A 221 8.67 -5.39 -3.28
C ASN A 221 10.04 -4.77 -2.99
N VAL A 222 10.18 -3.45 -3.17
CA VAL A 222 11.40 -2.71 -2.83
C VAL A 222 11.76 -2.93 -1.36
N TYR A 223 10.82 -2.71 -0.44
CA TYR A 223 11.05 -2.93 0.98
C TYR A 223 11.52 -4.37 1.28
N ILE A 224 10.81 -5.38 0.77
CA ILE A 224 11.15 -6.80 1.03
C ILE A 224 12.52 -7.16 0.44
N ASN A 225 12.84 -6.68 -0.75
CA ASN A 225 14.13 -6.95 -1.39
C ASN A 225 15.29 -6.25 -0.66
N LEU A 226 15.08 -5.03 -0.14
CA LEU A 226 16.08 -4.31 0.67
C LEU A 226 16.34 -5.01 2.00
N ILE A 227 15.29 -5.42 2.72
CA ILE A 227 15.42 -6.18 3.97
C ILE A 227 16.11 -7.52 3.74
N ALA A 228 15.83 -8.19 2.61
CA ALA A 228 16.46 -9.45 2.25
C ALA A 228 17.90 -9.31 1.70
N GLY A 229 18.44 -8.08 1.60
CA GLY A 229 19.80 -7.84 1.08
C GLY A 229 19.97 -8.15 -0.41
N ARG A 230 18.90 -8.10 -1.20
CA ARG A 230 18.91 -8.44 -2.64
C ARG A 230 19.30 -7.27 -3.56
N VAL A 231 19.58 -6.11 -2.99
CA VAL A 231 20.07 -4.94 -3.74
C VAL A 231 21.60 -4.91 -3.59
N ALA A 232 22.29 -5.16 -4.71
CA ALA A 232 23.74 -5.10 -4.77
C ALA A 232 24.23 -3.67 -4.52
N ASP A 233 25.46 -3.53 -4.04
CA ASP A 233 26.21 -2.26 -3.99
C ASP A 233 25.65 -1.16 -3.06
N VAL A 234 24.78 -1.52 -2.12
CA VAL A 234 24.30 -0.60 -1.06
C VAL A 234 24.76 -1.12 0.30
N GLU A 235 25.46 -0.26 1.06
CA GLU A 235 25.83 -0.52 2.46
C GLU A 235 24.58 -0.90 3.27
N GLU A 236 24.70 -1.88 4.18
CA GLU A 236 23.57 -2.40 4.96
C GLU A 236 22.77 -1.30 5.68
N SER A 237 23.45 -0.37 6.32
CA SER A 237 22.85 0.76 7.04
C SER A 237 22.01 1.66 6.11
N SER A 238 22.58 2.07 4.98
CA SER A 238 21.89 2.85 3.93
C SER A 238 20.72 2.08 3.33
N ARG A 239 20.88 0.76 3.14
CA ARG A 239 19.83 -0.14 2.64
C ARG A 239 18.63 -0.18 3.59
N LEU A 240 18.87 -0.23 4.90
CA LEU A 240 17.80 -0.18 5.91
C LEU A 240 17.08 1.17 5.93
N VAL A 241 17.80 2.28 5.73
CA VAL A 241 17.17 3.61 5.59
C VAL A 241 16.28 3.66 4.34
N GLU A 242 16.78 3.21 3.18
CA GLU A 242 15.98 3.13 1.95
C GLU A 242 14.74 2.23 2.13
N ALA A 243 14.86 1.14 2.90
CA ALA A 243 13.73 0.28 3.23
C ALA A 243 12.68 1.03 4.07
N ALA A 244 13.12 1.82 5.06
CA ALA A 244 12.25 2.67 5.85
C ALA A 244 11.58 3.76 4.99
N LEU A 245 12.28 4.34 4.01
CA LEU A 245 11.73 5.32 3.07
C LEU A 245 10.67 4.71 2.16
N ALA A 246 10.92 3.52 1.61
CA ALA A 246 9.95 2.78 0.80
C ALA A 246 8.69 2.45 1.60
N LEU A 247 8.86 1.93 2.82
CA LEU A 247 7.74 1.55 3.69
C LEU A 247 6.96 2.76 4.20
N THR A 248 7.63 3.88 4.49
CA THR A 248 6.97 5.15 4.83
C THR A 248 6.17 5.66 3.63
N THR A 249 6.77 5.68 2.44
CA THR A 249 6.05 6.07 1.21
C THR A 249 4.81 5.21 1.00
N LEU A 250 4.91 3.89 1.21
CA LEU A 250 3.78 2.97 1.15
C LEU A 250 2.72 3.30 2.19
N HIS A 251 3.12 3.57 3.44
CA HIS A 251 2.20 3.98 4.50
C HIS A 251 1.43 5.25 4.13
N VAL A 252 2.13 6.28 3.64
CA VAL A 252 1.52 7.55 3.23
C VAL A 252 0.61 7.36 2.02
N LEU A 253 1.02 6.57 1.02
CA LEU A 253 0.19 6.22 -0.14
C LEU A 253 -1.12 5.57 0.31
N ARG A 254 -1.02 4.56 1.17
CA ARG A 254 -2.17 3.81 1.68
C ARG A 254 -3.11 4.68 2.48
N ARG A 255 -2.59 5.56 3.33
CA ARG A 255 -3.42 6.53 4.09
C ARG A 255 -3.99 7.63 3.22
N GLY A 256 -3.24 8.09 2.22
CA GLY A 256 -3.62 9.18 1.35
C GLY A 256 -4.72 8.81 0.36
N ILE A 257 -4.68 7.58 -0.14
CA ILE A 257 -5.49 7.15 -1.29
C ILE A 257 -6.47 6.04 -0.94
N PHE A 258 -6.11 5.12 -0.05
CA PHE A 258 -6.85 3.89 0.19
C PHE A 258 -7.57 3.83 1.53
N GLU A 259 -7.53 4.90 2.33
CA GLU A 259 -8.37 4.99 3.53
C GLU A 259 -9.84 4.87 3.12
N ALA A 260 -10.53 3.84 3.62
CA ALA A 260 -11.98 3.75 3.46
C ALA A 260 -12.62 3.50 4.82
N THR A 261 -13.30 4.54 5.29
CA THR A 261 -14.00 4.56 6.57
C THR A 261 -15.39 3.98 6.38
N VAL A 262 -15.66 2.85 7.03
CA VAL A 262 -16.99 2.21 7.08
C VAL A 262 -17.42 2.21 8.54
N TYR A 263 -18.58 2.82 8.84
CA TYR A 263 -19.08 3.00 10.22
C TYR A 263 -18.05 3.64 11.18
N GLY A 264 -17.30 4.64 10.71
CA GLY A 264 -16.30 5.34 11.52
C GLY A 264 -14.96 4.59 11.70
N CYS A 265 -14.85 3.38 11.14
CA CYS A 265 -13.64 2.57 11.21
C CYS A 265 -12.99 2.40 9.83
N ASP A 266 -11.67 2.62 9.77
CA ASP A 266 -10.90 2.27 8.58
C ASP A 266 -10.78 0.74 8.47
N HIS A 267 -11.42 0.16 7.45
CA HIS A 267 -11.40 -1.28 7.19
C HIS A 267 -9.99 -1.83 6.89
N ARG A 268 -9.03 -0.96 6.55
CA ARG A 268 -7.61 -1.30 6.31
C ARG A 268 -6.69 -0.94 7.49
N SER A 269 -7.25 -0.57 8.64
CA SER A 269 -6.49 -0.22 9.85
C SER A 269 -5.43 -1.27 10.24
N SER A 270 -5.72 -2.56 10.05
CA SER A 270 -4.74 -3.64 10.29
C SER A 270 -3.50 -3.53 9.42
N HIS A 271 -3.63 -3.14 8.14
CA HIS A 271 -2.49 -2.96 7.25
C HIS A 271 -1.60 -1.79 7.68
N HIS A 272 -2.21 -0.72 8.20
CA HIS A 272 -1.47 0.41 8.76
C HIS A 272 -0.69 0.03 10.02
N ILE A 273 -1.28 -0.81 10.89
CA ILE A 273 -0.58 -1.35 12.06
C ILE A 273 0.61 -2.22 11.64
N ILE A 274 0.42 -3.12 10.67
CA ILE A 274 1.48 -4.02 10.17
C ILE A 274 2.63 -3.19 9.60
N THR A 275 2.35 -2.28 8.65
CA THR A 275 3.40 -1.43 8.04
C THR A 275 4.15 -0.60 9.07
N ILE A 276 3.46 -0.02 10.07
CA ILE A 276 4.13 0.79 11.10
C ILE A 276 4.97 -0.06 12.06
N ASN A 277 4.54 -1.27 12.42
CA ASN A 277 5.35 -2.16 13.26
C ASN A 277 6.65 -2.57 12.56
N HIS A 278 6.58 -2.87 11.26
CA HIS A 278 7.76 -3.17 10.46
C HIS A 278 8.67 -1.94 10.29
N LEU A 279 8.08 -0.75 10.12
CA LEU A 279 8.83 0.50 10.05
C LEU A 279 9.57 0.79 11.36
N GLU A 280 8.92 0.58 12.51
CA GLU A 280 9.54 0.71 13.83
C GLU A 280 10.71 -0.27 13.99
N GLY A 281 10.51 -1.54 13.64
CA GLY A 281 11.59 -2.53 13.69
C GLY A 281 12.78 -2.17 12.79
N THR A 282 12.51 -1.73 11.57
CA THR A 282 13.55 -1.31 10.60
C THR A 282 14.30 -0.09 11.10
N MET A 283 13.58 0.94 11.57
CA MET A 283 14.20 2.17 12.04
C MET A 283 14.99 1.99 13.35
N ARG A 284 14.59 1.09 14.23
CA ARG A 284 15.42 0.69 15.38
C ARG A 284 16.76 0.10 14.92
N GLN A 285 16.72 -0.82 13.96
CA GLN A 285 17.95 -1.38 13.37
C GLN A 285 18.82 -0.30 12.72
N VAL A 286 18.23 0.66 12.00
CA VAL A 286 18.96 1.81 11.45
C VAL A 286 19.70 2.56 12.57
N LEU A 287 19.00 2.96 13.63
CA LEU A 287 19.58 3.74 14.72
C LEU A 287 20.64 2.95 15.52
N ASP A 288 20.49 1.63 15.60
CA ASP A 288 21.43 0.76 16.33
C ASP A 288 22.70 0.43 15.52
N THR A 289 22.62 0.42 14.18
CA THR A 289 23.69 -0.11 13.32
C THR A 289 24.31 0.91 12.35
N ALA A 290 23.62 2.00 12.04
CA ALA A 290 24.11 2.96 11.07
C ALA A 290 25.29 3.77 11.60
N SER A 291 26.26 4.02 10.72
CA SER A 291 27.36 4.93 11.01
C SER A 291 26.85 6.37 11.15
N VAL A 292 27.62 7.20 11.86
CA VAL A 292 27.31 8.63 12.04
C VAL A 292 27.18 9.34 10.69
N ASP A 293 27.99 8.97 9.71
CA ASP A 293 27.96 9.58 8.37
C ASP A 293 26.66 9.25 7.63
N VAL A 294 26.17 8.01 7.72
CA VAL A 294 24.89 7.60 7.15
C VAL A 294 23.73 8.31 7.85
N LEU A 295 23.73 8.36 9.18
CA LEU A 295 22.71 9.10 9.94
C LEU A 295 22.70 10.60 9.58
N LYS A 296 23.87 11.20 9.41
CA LYS A 296 24.01 12.60 9.00
C LYS A 296 23.53 12.83 7.57
N HIS A 297 23.82 11.92 6.65
CA HIS A 297 23.36 11.99 5.27
C HIS A 297 21.83 11.91 5.17
N TYR A 298 21.21 11.04 5.97
CA TYR A 298 19.77 10.79 5.93
C TYR A 298 18.93 11.56 6.96
N ARG A 299 19.52 12.44 7.78
CA ARG A 299 18.85 13.12 8.91
C ARG A 299 17.48 13.74 8.60
N GLU A 300 17.31 14.41 7.46
CA GLU A 300 16.03 15.00 7.05
C GLU A 300 15.01 13.94 6.63
N ALA A 301 15.49 12.84 6.04
CA ALA A 301 14.69 11.68 5.69
C ALA A 301 14.22 10.94 6.95
N LEU A 302 15.10 10.78 7.95
CA LEU A 302 14.77 10.19 9.24
C LEU A 302 13.70 11.01 9.97
N LEU A 303 13.81 12.36 9.96
CA LEU A 303 12.77 13.25 10.47
C LEU A 303 11.42 12.98 9.78
N TRP A 304 11.40 12.86 8.45
CA TRP A 304 10.19 12.58 7.68
C TRP A 304 9.56 11.21 8.00
N VAL A 305 10.38 10.17 8.13
CA VAL A 305 9.93 8.84 8.55
C VAL A 305 9.32 8.89 9.95
N CYS A 306 10.02 9.51 10.90
CA CYS A 306 9.56 9.64 12.28
C CYS A 306 8.28 10.48 12.39
N PHE A 307 8.14 11.52 11.58
CA PHE A 307 6.93 12.33 11.52
C PHE A 307 5.69 11.48 11.20
N TYR A 308 5.74 10.65 10.16
CA TYR A 308 4.58 9.82 9.80
C TYR A 308 4.31 8.70 10.81
N GLY A 309 5.36 8.11 11.40
CA GLY A 309 5.21 7.18 12.51
C GLY A 309 4.55 7.82 13.74
N ALA A 310 4.99 9.03 14.12
CA ALA A 310 4.48 9.76 15.28
C ALA A 310 3.01 10.17 15.09
N ARG A 311 2.63 10.55 13.87
CA ARG A 311 1.22 10.79 13.54
C ARG A 311 0.35 9.54 13.64
N PHE A 312 0.89 8.39 13.26
CA PHE A 312 0.18 7.14 13.45
C PHE A 312 0.00 6.82 14.95
N GLU A 313 1.05 6.96 15.75
CA GLU A 313 0.98 6.78 17.21
C GLU A 313 -0.07 7.69 17.84
N TRP A 314 -0.09 8.98 17.48
CA TRP A 314 -1.09 9.94 17.95
C TRP A 314 -2.53 9.45 17.70
N ARG A 315 -2.83 8.99 16.47
CA ARG A 315 -4.17 8.50 16.11
C ARG A 315 -4.56 7.24 16.89
N ILE A 316 -3.64 6.29 17.03
CA ILE A 316 -3.92 5.06 17.77
C ILE A 316 -4.14 5.38 19.25
N ASN A 317 -3.28 6.20 19.85
CA ASN A 317 -3.40 6.60 21.25
C ASN A 317 -4.69 7.36 21.54
N LEU A 318 -5.19 8.13 20.58
CA LEU A 318 -6.50 8.78 20.70
C LEU A 318 -7.63 7.75 20.78
N LYS A 319 -7.58 6.71 19.93
CA LYS A 319 -8.58 5.63 19.90
C LYS A 319 -8.52 4.70 21.10
N THR A 320 -7.33 4.45 21.64
CA THR A 320 -7.11 3.52 22.76
C THR A 320 -6.88 4.23 24.10
N ARG A 321 -7.22 5.52 24.17
CA ARG A 321 -6.99 6.37 25.35
C ARG A 321 -7.62 5.72 26.60
N GLY A 322 -6.78 5.44 27.60
CA GLY A 322 -7.21 4.82 28.86
C GLY A 322 -7.39 3.31 28.81
N LEU A 323 -7.26 2.66 27.65
CA LEU A 323 -7.38 1.22 27.48
C LEU A 323 -6.02 0.50 27.46
N THR A 324 -5.00 1.15 26.87
CA THR A 324 -3.65 0.56 26.72
C THR A 324 -2.58 1.63 26.94
N ARG A 325 -1.34 1.18 27.21
CA ARG A 325 -0.19 2.09 27.32
C ARG A 325 0.01 2.81 25.98
N PRO A 326 0.18 4.14 25.98
CA PRO A 326 0.43 4.89 24.75
C PRO A 326 1.69 4.42 24.02
N ARG A 327 1.60 4.28 22.70
CA ARG A 327 2.77 4.12 21.82
C ARG A 327 3.44 5.47 21.64
N THR A 328 4.74 5.56 21.88
CA THR A 328 5.46 6.84 21.91
C THR A 328 6.83 6.77 21.28
N TRP A 329 7.19 5.65 20.64
CA TRP A 329 8.53 5.47 20.14
C TRP A 329 8.82 6.43 18.99
N PHE A 330 7.94 6.49 17.98
CA PHE A 330 8.12 7.43 16.89
C PHE A 330 7.96 8.88 17.35
N SER A 331 7.04 9.19 18.27
CA SER A 331 6.91 10.55 18.82
C SER A 331 8.18 11.00 19.55
N LYS A 332 8.83 10.11 20.31
CA LYS A 332 10.13 10.36 20.96
C LYS A 332 11.22 10.60 19.93
N THR A 333 11.40 9.66 19.01
CA THR A 333 12.44 9.74 17.99
C THR A 333 12.22 10.94 17.06
N PHE A 334 10.98 11.31 16.75
CA PHE A 334 10.71 12.53 15.98
C PHE A 334 11.17 13.79 16.71
N ALA A 335 10.92 13.90 18.02
CA ALA A 335 11.39 15.03 18.81
C ALA A 335 12.92 15.07 18.90
N GLU A 336 13.56 13.92 19.10
CA GLU A 336 15.03 13.79 19.08
C GLU A 336 15.62 14.21 17.72
N GLN A 337 15.03 13.79 16.60
CA GLN A 337 15.47 14.19 15.27
C GLN A 337 15.26 15.69 15.02
N ALA A 338 14.17 16.27 15.54
CA ALA A 338 13.92 17.70 15.46
C ALA A 338 14.99 18.49 16.25
N ASP A 339 15.36 18.02 17.44
CA ASP A 339 16.42 18.63 18.27
C ASP A 339 17.80 18.53 17.61
N ILE A 340 18.17 17.37 17.05
CA ILE A 340 19.41 17.17 16.27
C ILE A 340 19.51 18.15 15.09
N LEU A 341 18.37 18.49 14.47
CA LEU A 341 18.29 19.44 13.37
C LEU A 341 18.12 20.90 13.81
N GLY A 342 18.01 21.17 15.11
CA GLY A 342 17.78 22.51 15.66
C GLY A 342 16.42 23.10 15.29
N LEU A 343 15.41 22.26 15.09
CA LEU A 343 14.08 22.65 14.62
C LEU A 343 13.15 22.92 15.81
N THR A 344 13.01 24.18 16.19
CA THR A 344 12.18 24.60 17.33
C THR A 344 10.78 25.06 16.93
N GLU A 345 10.53 25.30 15.64
CA GLU A 345 9.28 25.87 15.14
C GLU A 345 8.70 25.04 14.00
N TRP A 346 7.38 24.85 14.02
CA TRP A 346 6.66 24.07 13.00
C TRP A 346 6.95 24.50 11.55
N PRO A 347 6.99 25.81 11.19
CA PRO A 347 7.28 26.22 9.81
C PRO A 347 8.62 25.70 9.27
N HIS A 348 9.66 25.59 10.13
CA HIS A 348 10.96 25.05 9.72
C HIS A 348 10.89 23.55 9.43
N VAL A 349 10.19 22.79 10.28
CA VAL A 349 9.93 21.36 10.06
C VAL A 349 9.10 21.16 8.79
N GLN A 350 8.04 21.94 8.62
CA GLN A 350 7.16 21.86 7.45
C GLN A 350 7.93 22.05 6.15
N LYS A 351 8.86 23.02 6.10
CA LYS A 351 9.71 23.27 4.93
C LYS A 351 10.56 22.05 4.55
N ILE A 352 11.10 21.31 5.54
CA ILE A 352 11.83 20.06 5.29
C ILE A 352 10.87 18.97 4.80
N LEU A 353 9.76 18.75 5.50
CA LEU A 353 8.80 17.70 5.14
C LEU A 353 8.22 17.89 3.73
N GLN A 354 8.05 19.13 3.28
CA GLN A 354 7.60 19.45 1.91
C GLN A 354 8.59 19.01 0.82
N GLN A 355 9.87 18.79 1.15
CA GLN A 355 10.85 18.21 0.21
C GLN A 355 10.66 16.69 0.02
N PHE A 356 9.80 16.06 0.82
CA PHE A 356 9.35 14.67 0.68
C PHE A 356 7.86 14.64 0.30
N VAL A 357 7.16 13.52 0.51
CA VAL A 357 5.71 13.51 0.42
C VAL A 357 5.13 14.11 1.70
N PHE A 358 4.52 15.30 1.61
CA PHE A 358 3.84 15.93 2.72
C PHE A 358 2.34 16.00 2.46
N TYR A 359 1.57 15.33 3.32
CA TYR A 359 0.12 15.33 3.25
C TYR A 359 -0.46 16.10 4.44
N GLU A 360 -0.78 17.37 4.18
CA GLU A 360 -1.21 18.34 5.18
C GLU A 360 -2.61 18.06 5.75
N PHE A 361 -3.49 17.47 4.95
CA PHE A 361 -4.90 17.24 5.31
C PHE A 361 -5.12 16.01 6.21
N LEU A 362 -4.08 15.21 6.44
CA LEU A 362 -4.18 14.17 7.46
C LEU A 362 -4.24 14.83 8.84
N GLU A 363 -4.92 14.19 9.79
CA GLU A 363 -4.83 14.57 11.20
C GLU A 363 -3.44 14.22 11.77
N PRO A 364 -2.98 14.86 12.86
CA PRO A 364 -3.61 15.95 13.64
C PRO A 364 -3.41 17.35 13.06
N HIS A 365 -3.97 18.38 13.72
CA HIS A 365 -3.57 19.77 13.50
C HIS A 365 -2.09 19.96 13.89
N LEU A 366 -1.24 20.15 12.88
CA LEU A 366 0.19 19.93 13.00
C LEU A 366 0.93 20.92 13.91
N PRO A 367 0.65 22.24 13.90
CA PRO A 367 1.36 23.19 14.78
C PRO A 367 1.20 22.87 16.27
N LEU A 368 -0.04 22.75 16.76
CA LEU A 368 -0.32 22.46 18.17
C LEU A 368 0.23 21.09 18.59
N TRP A 369 0.08 20.07 17.73
CA TRP A 369 0.60 18.74 17.99
C TRP A 369 2.13 18.72 18.06
N PHE A 370 2.79 19.52 17.22
CA PHE A 370 4.26 19.64 17.22
C PHE A 370 4.75 20.21 18.56
N ASP A 371 4.17 21.32 19.01
CA ASP A 371 4.52 21.95 20.29
C ASP A 371 4.30 20.99 21.47
N GLU A 372 3.17 20.26 21.49
CA GLU A 372 2.90 19.24 22.50
C GLU A 372 3.93 18.10 22.48
N THR A 373 4.36 17.67 21.30
CA THR A 373 5.32 16.58 21.12
C THR A 373 6.69 16.97 21.62
N LEU A 374 7.17 18.18 21.28
CA LEU A 374 8.43 18.71 21.79
C LEU A 374 8.40 18.96 23.31
N CYS A 375 7.32 19.54 23.84
CA CYS A 375 7.19 19.77 25.29
C CYS A 375 7.26 18.48 26.10
N ARG A 376 6.65 17.39 25.59
CA ARG A 376 6.69 16.08 26.25
C ARG A 376 8.08 15.45 26.20
N HIS A 377 8.87 15.72 25.15
CA HIS A 377 10.24 15.24 25.06
C HIS A 377 11.14 15.78 26.17
N VAL A 378 11.07 17.08 26.43
CA VAL A 378 11.80 17.73 27.54
C VAL A 378 11.41 17.15 28.92
N GLN A 379 10.20 16.58 29.05
CA GLN A 379 9.76 15.91 30.27
C GLN A 379 10.24 14.45 30.35
N TRP A 380 10.36 13.74 29.22
CA TRP A 380 10.89 12.37 29.18
C TRP A 380 12.36 12.30 29.62
N ASP A 381 13.17 13.30 29.28
CA ASP A 381 14.58 13.37 29.71
C ASP A 381 14.74 13.63 31.21
N LYS A 382 13.68 14.07 31.89
CA LYS A 382 13.65 14.34 33.33
C LYS A 382 13.13 13.16 34.16
N GLU A 383 12.56 12.12 33.52
CA GLU A 383 12.15 10.91 34.22
C GLU A 383 13.34 9.94 34.33
N PRO A 384 13.84 9.61 35.53
CA PRO A 384 14.91 8.61 35.67
C PRO A 384 14.43 7.25 35.12
N PRO A 385 15.33 6.45 34.51
CA PRO A 385 14.97 5.14 33.99
C PRO A 385 14.43 4.26 35.10
N LYS A 386 13.10 4.07 35.12
CA LYS A 386 12.46 3.09 36.00
C LYS A 386 12.73 1.71 35.41
N TYR A 387 13.52 0.91 36.13
CA TYR A 387 13.78 -0.54 36.02
C TYR A 387 15.01 -1.01 35.21
N GLN A 388 16.18 -0.94 35.86
CA GLN A 388 17.07 -2.10 36.01
C GLN A 388 17.18 -2.42 37.51
N ALA A 389 16.22 -3.14 38.07
CA ALA A 389 16.35 -3.78 39.39
C ALA A 389 15.19 -4.76 39.56
N GLU A 390 15.38 -6.00 39.11
CA GLU A 390 14.79 -7.22 39.68
C GLU A 390 15.40 -8.43 38.95
N ARG A 391 16.70 -8.60 39.15
CA ARG A 391 17.36 -9.92 39.17
C ARG A 391 18.25 -9.91 40.41
N VAL A 392 18.28 -11.04 41.11
CA VAL A 392 18.79 -11.29 42.48
C VAL A 392 17.67 -11.07 43.51
N VAL A 393 17.07 -12.08 44.17
CA VAL A 393 17.56 -13.40 44.62
C VAL A 393 16.67 -14.53 44.14
#